data_AF-A0A1A8FHE0-F1
#
_entry.id   AF-A0A1A8FHE0-F1
#
_cell.length_a   1.000
_cell.length_b   1.000
_cell.length_c   1.000
_cell.angle_alpha   90.00
_cell.angle_beta   90.00
_cell.angle_gamma   90.00
#
_symmetry.space_group_name_H-M   'P 1'
#
loop_
_entity.id
_entity.type
_entity.pdbx_description
1 polymer ?
#
loop_
_entity_poly.entity_id
_entity_poly.type
_entity_poly.pdbx_seq_one_letter_code
_entity_poly.pdbx_strand_id
1 'polypeptide(L)'
;WEEEEEEANLTIEESWQTLLDDPASLTKRQFHQQEAIWELLHTEATYIKKLRVITDLFLSGLLNLQESGLLTEVEPAKLFSNIQEVVRLHTSLWNQVMVPVLEKAREARAPLDPTHLHGGFSTFGSRFQPYIRYCMEEESCMEHMRTLLKDNELFRTYVTWAETKKQCNRLKLADMLAKPHQRLTKYPLLLKSIAKKTDEPSARDIVSSMVVTVEDFINSVDSQMRQRQEQQKLATISARIDSYEAVEGSSEEVEKILKEYNHFDLMAPMRGTSPEETRQLHLEGALRMKEGKDSRMEVYCFLFTDLLLITKPVKRVEKVKIIRQPLLIHNVVCKELKDPGSFVLVYLNEFKSAVAAYTFQANSATQGRSWIDAICNAQNQLQKLHTQEILRQQDILKRCPEEEEEEE
;
A
#
# COMPACT_ATOMS: atom_id res chain seq x y z
N TRP A 1 -30.16 -2.36 -23.37
CA TRP A 1 -29.72 -3.67 -23.88
C TRP A 1 -28.65 -4.28 -22.99
N GLU A 2 -27.35 -3.98 -23.09
CA GLU A 2 -26.33 -4.57 -22.18
C GLU A 2 -26.58 -4.23 -20.70
N GLU A 3 -26.85 -2.95 -20.35
CA GLU A 3 -27.11 -2.55 -18.97
C GLU A 3 -28.40 -3.17 -18.37
N GLU A 4 -29.45 -3.34 -19.18
CA GLU A 4 -30.72 -3.95 -18.75
C GLU A 4 -30.61 -5.47 -18.55
N GLU A 5 -29.84 -6.16 -19.40
CA GLU A 5 -29.53 -7.59 -19.20
C GLU A 5 -28.67 -7.81 -17.95
N GLU A 6 -27.68 -6.94 -17.70
CA GLU A 6 -26.87 -7.06 -16.50
C GLU A 6 -27.65 -6.74 -15.21
N GLU A 7 -28.66 -5.87 -15.25
CA GLU A 7 -29.52 -5.59 -14.10
C GLU A 7 -30.50 -6.75 -13.80
N ALA A 8 -31.02 -7.42 -14.85
CA ALA A 8 -31.82 -8.63 -14.72
C ALA A 8 -31.03 -9.77 -14.04
N ASN A 9 -29.75 -9.94 -14.40
CA ASN A 9 -28.87 -10.97 -13.84
C ASN A 9 -28.52 -10.78 -12.35
N LEU A 10 -28.70 -9.58 -11.79
CA LEU A 10 -28.44 -9.29 -10.37
C LEU A 10 -29.67 -9.52 -9.47
N THR A 11 -30.77 -10.01 -10.04
CA THR A 11 -31.97 -10.37 -9.29
C THR A 11 -31.96 -11.87 -9.00
N ILE A 12 -31.68 -12.21 -7.75
CA ILE A 12 -31.76 -13.59 -7.24
C ILE A 12 -33.03 -13.75 -6.41
N GLU A 13 -33.38 -15.00 -6.13
CA GLU A 13 -34.52 -15.39 -5.30
C GLU A 13 -34.47 -14.74 -3.91
N GLU A 14 -35.58 -14.73 -3.17
CA GLU A 14 -35.57 -14.19 -1.79
C GLU A 14 -34.83 -15.10 -0.81
N SER A 15 -34.76 -16.40 -1.11
CA SER A 15 -34.14 -17.41 -0.25
C SER A 15 -33.57 -18.57 -1.08
N TRP A 16 -32.39 -19.05 -0.68
CA TRP A 16 -31.76 -20.25 -1.26
C TRP A 16 -32.65 -21.49 -1.16
N GLN A 17 -33.60 -21.53 -0.22
CA GLN A 17 -34.50 -22.66 -0.04
C GLN A 17 -35.39 -22.89 -1.28
N THR A 18 -35.68 -21.83 -2.03
CA THR A 18 -36.49 -21.93 -3.26
C THR A 18 -35.78 -22.71 -4.38
N LEU A 19 -34.46 -22.88 -4.27
CA LEU A 19 -33.66 -23.69 -5.20
C LEU A 19 -33.92 -25.19 -5.04
N LEU A 20 -34.46 -25.62 -3.90
CA LEU A 20 -34.64 -27.04 -3.55
C LEU A 20 -36.10 -27.46 -3.59
N ASP A 21 -36.34 -28.75 -3.84
CA ASP A 21 -37.68 -29.34 -3.74
C ASP A 21 -38.08 -29.64 -2.29
N ASP A 22 -37.12 -30.10 -1.46
CA ASP A 22 -37.33 -30.37 -0.04
C ASP A 22 -36.18 -29.82 0.83
N PRO A 23 -36.22 -28.52 1.19
CA PRO A 23 -35.22 -27.92 2.09
C PRO A 23 -35.19 -28.54 3.50
N ALA A 24 -36.29 -29.15 3.95
CA ALA A 24 -36.40 -29.72 5.29
C ALA A 24 -35.60 -31.01 5.46
N SER A 25 -35.23 -31.66 4.34
CA SER A 25 -34.36 -32.83 4.32
C SER A 25 -32.90 -32.55 4.71
N LEU A 26 -32.46 -31.27 4.68
CA LEU A 26 -31.09 -30.91 4.99
C LEU A 26 -30.75 -31.05 6.47
N THR A 27 -29.54 -31.52 6.74
CA THR A 27 -29.01 -31.47 8.11
C THR A 27 -28.83 -30.01 8.56
N LYS A 28 -28.86 -29.79 9.88
CA LYS A 28 -28.63 -28.45 10.47
C LYS A 28 -27.34 -27.80 9.98
N ARG A 29 -26.30 -28.59 9.73
CA ARG A 29 -25.01 -28.08 9.26
C ARG A 29 -25.04 -27.67 7.79
N GLN A 30 -25.64 -28.49 6.93
CA GLN A 30 -25.89 -28.13 5.53
C GLN A 30 -26.76 -26.88 5.42
N PHE A 31 -27.80 -26.75 6.24
CA PHE A 31 -28.64 -25.55 6.29
C PHE A 31 -27.81 -24.29 6.55
N HIS A 32 -26.98 -24.30 7.60
CA HIS A 32 -26.10 -23.16 7.90
C HIS A 32 -25.07 -22.88 6.80
N GLN A 33 -24.56 -23.93 6.12
CA GLN A 33 -23.64 -23.79 4.99
C GLN A 33 -24.34 -23.07 3.83
N GLN A 34 -25.57 -23.46 3.50
CA GLN A 34 -26.38 -22.79 2.48
C GLN A 34 -26.62 -21.32 2.83
N GLU A 35 -26.94 -21.00 4.09
CA GLU A 35 -27.05 -19.60 4.55
C GLU A 35 -25.74 -18.81 4.34
N ALA A 36 -24.58 -19.42 4.60
CA ALA A 36 -23.29 -18.75 4.41
C ALA A 36 -22.95 -18.50 2.94
N ILE A 37 -23.22 -19.47 2.07
CA ILE A 37 -23.02 -19.32 0.62
C ILE A 37 -24.01 -18.27 0.09
N TRP A 38 -25.27 -18.34 0.51
CA TRP A 38 -26.29 -17.38 0.12
C TRP A 38 -25.95 -15.95 0.57
N GLU A 39 -25.42 -15.77 1.78
CA GLU A 39 -24.93 -14.48 2.26
C GLU A 39 -23.85 -13.91 1.33
N LEU A 40 -22.88 -14.72 0.89
CA LEU A 40 -21.85 -14.29 -0.06
C LEU A 40 -22.47 -13.79 -1.38
N LEU A 41 -23.36 -14.60 -1.99
CA LEU A 41 -24.01 -14.29 -3.26
C LEU A 41 -24.91 -13.04 -3.15
N HIS A 42 -25.80 -13.02 -2.16
CA HIS A 42 -26.75 -11.93 -1.97
C HIS A 42 -26.05 -10.60 -1.66
N THR A 43 -25.01 -10.64 -0.81
CA THR A 43 -24.23 -9.43 -0.52
C THR A 43 -23.38 -8.97 -1.69
N GLU A 44 -22.97 -9.86 -2.61
CA GLU A 44 -22.29 -9.48 -3.86
C GLU A 44 -23.24 -8.74 -4.80
N ALA A 45 -24.41 -9.31 -5.10
CA ALA A 45 -25.39 -8.67 -5.97
C ALA A 45 -25.82 -7.30 -5.43
N THR A 46 -26.05 -7.23 -4.12
CA THR A 46 -26.36 -5.96 -3.42
C THR A 46 -25.21 -4.97 -3.51
N TYR A 47 -23.97 -5.44 -3.44
CA TYR A 47 -22.80 -4.60 -3.53
C TYR A 47 -22.59 -4.05 -4.95
N ILE A 48 -22.77 -4.87 -5.99
CA ILE A 48 -22.74 -4.42 -7.40
C ILE A 48 -23.79 -3.33 -7.64
N LYS A 49 -25.02 -3.52 -7.16
CA LYS A 49 -26.07 -2.48 -7.22
C LYS A 49 -25.62 -1.17 -6.56
N LYS A 50 -24.97 -1.24 -5.40
CA LYS A 50 -24.42 -0.04 -4.72
C LYS A 50 -23.30 0.63 -5.51
N LEU A 51 -22.43 -0.14 -6.17
CA LEU A 51 -21.39 0.40 -7.04
C LEU A 51 -21.96 1.08 -8.29
N ARG A 52 -23.03 0.51 -8.86
CA ARG A 52 -23.77 1.12 -9.97
C ARG A 52 -24.39 2.46 -9.59
N VAL A 53 -24.89 2.63 -8.36
CA VAL A 53 -25.33 3.96 -7.89
C VAL A 53 -24.20 4.99 -7.97
N ILE A 54 -22.95 4.63 -7.64
CA ILE A 54 -21.81 5.55 -7.74
C ILE A 54 -21.57 5.96 -9.21
N THR A 55 -21.65 5.01 -10.14
CA THR A 55 -21.33 5.24 -11.55
C THR A 55 -22.49 5.87 -12.33
N ASP A 56 -23.70 5.38 -12.16
CA ASP A 56 -24.86 5.77 -12.95
C ASP A 56 -25.48 7.08 -12.45
N LEU A 57 -25.49 7.29 -11.13
CA LEU A 57 -26.04 8.52 -10.55
C LEU A 57 -24.99 9.61 -10.39
N PHE A 58 -23.86 9.32 -9.73
CA PHE A 58 -22.89 10.35 -9.37
C PHE A 58 -21.88 10.67 -10.47
N LEU A 59 -21.26 9.65 -11.08
CA LEU A 59 -20.28 9.87 -12.15
C LEU A 59 -20.96 10.34 -13.44
N SER A 60 -21.97 9.61 -13.93
CA SER A 60 -22.67 9.98 -15.15
C SER A 60 -23.44 11.30 -15.00
N GLY A 61 -24.01 11.56 -13.82
CA GLY A 61 -24.62 12.85 -13.51
C GLY A 61 -23.63 14.01 -13.56
N LEU A 62 -22.39 13.81 -13.08
CA LEU A 62 -21.33 14.83 -13.17
C LEU A 62 -20.94 15.08 -14.63
N LEU A 63 -20.73 14.02 -15.41
CA LEU A 63 -20.37 14.13 -16.83
C LEU A 63 -21.45 14.88 -17.63
N ASN A 64 -22.72 14.58 -17.41
CA ASN A 64 -23.84 15.27 -18.05
C ASN A 64 -23.89 16.77 -17.70
N LEU A 65 -23.56 17.14 -16.46
CA LEU A 65 -23.44 18.55 -16.06
C LEU A 65 -22.27 19.24 -16.76
N GLN A 66 -21.15 18.53 -16.93
CA GLN A 66 -19.97 19.03 -17.64
C GLN A 66 -20.23 19.28 -19.12
N GLU A 67 -21.01 18.42 -19.79
CA GLU A 67 -21.47 18.66 -21.16
C GLU A 67 -22.29 19.95 -21.30
N SER A 68 -23.00 20.34 -20.23
CA SER A 68 -23.76 21.59 -20.15
C SER A 68 -22.93 22.79 -19.68
N GLY A 69 -21.61 22.63 -19.52
CA GLY A 69 -20.69 23.69 -19.07
C GLY A 69 -20.66 23.94 -17.56
N LEU A 70 -21.20 23.03 -16.74
CA LEU A 70 -21.19 23.12 -15.28
C LEU A 70 -20.18 22.13 -14.67
N LEU A 71 -19.54 22.50 -13.55
CA LEU A 71 -18.60 21.62 -12.82
C LEU A 71 -17.41 21.12 -13.67
N THR A 72 -17.03 21.84 -14.73
CA THR A 72 -15.92 21.47 -15.63
C THR A 72 -14.56 21.40 -14.93
N GLU A 73 -14.44 22.09 -13.80
CA GLU A 73 -13.26 22.10 -12.92
C GLU A 73 -13.15 20.85 -12.04
N VAL A 74 -14.22 20.07 -11.91
CA VAL A 74 -14.24 18.84 -11.10
C VAL A 74 -13.72 17.68 -11.93
N GLU A 75 -12.50 17.24 -11.67
CA GLU A 75 -11.90 16.12 -12.40
C GLU A 75 -12.47 14.77 -11.93
N PRO A 76 -13.25 14.03 -12.76
CA PRO A 76 -13.90 12.80 -12.31
C PRO A 76 -12.91 11.73 -11.84
N ALA A 77 -11.74 11.63 -12.48
CA ALA A 77 -10.69 10.68 -12.09
C ALA A 77 -10.13 10.95 -10.67
N LYS A 78 -10.08 12.22 -10.24
CA LYS A 78 -9.63 12.58 -8.88
C LYS A 78 -10.71 12.39 -7.82
N LEU A 79 -11.97 12.25 -8.23
CA LEU A 79 -13.10 12.05 -7.32
C LEU A 79 -13.46 10.58 -7.17
N PHE A 80 -13.38 9.80 -8.26
CA PHE A 80 -13.87 8.43 -8.34
C PHE A 80 -12.78 7.38 -8.62
N SER A 81 -11.51 7.78 -8.77
CA SER A 81 -10.40 6.88 -9.12
C SER A 81 -10.77 5.97 -10.32
N ASN A 82 -10.48 4.67 -10.23
CA ASN A 82 -10.83 3.64 -11.20
C ASN A 82 -12.11 2.86 -10.83
N ILE A 83 -13.11 3.49 -10.18
CA ILE A 83 -14.33 2.80 -9.71
C ILE A 83 -15.05 1.99 -10.80
N GLN A 84 -15.01 2.44 -12.06
CA GLN A 84 -15.61 1.71 -13.18
C GLN A 84 -14.92 0.36 -13.43
N GLU A 85 -13.60 0.26 -13.23
CA GLU A 85 -12.89 -1.02 -13.30
C GLU A 85 -13.31 -1.95 -12.17
N VAL A 86 -13.53 -1.40 -10.96
CA VAL A 86 -14.04 -2.16 -9.81
C VAL A 86 -15.45 -2.70 -10.11
N VAL A 87 -16.36 -1.88 -10.67
CA VAL A 87 -17.70 -2.34 -11.11
C VAL A 87 -17.58 -3.48 -12.12
N ARG A 88 -16.75 -3.33 -13.16
CA ARG A 88 -16.55 -4.36 -14.19
C ARG A 88 -16.01 -5.67 -13.61
N LEU A 89 -15.06 -5.58 -12.68
CA LEU A 89 -14.52 -6.72 -11.96
C LEU A 89 -15.62 -7.49 -11.22
N HIS A 90 -16.44 -6.81 -10.42
CA HIS A 90 -17.48 -7.50 -9.63
C HIS A 90 -18.58 -8.06 -10.53
N THR A 91 -18.94 -7.34 -11.59
CA THR A 91 -19.89 -7.82 -12.59
C THR A 91 -19.35 -9.05 -13.32
N SER A 92 -18.05 -9.08 -13.64
CA SER A 92 -17.37 -10.24 -14.21
C SER A 92 -17.34 -11.42 -13.24
N LEU A 93 -17.02 -11.21 -11.96
CA LEU A 93 -17.07 -12.24 -10.92
C LEU A 93 -18.49 -12.81 -10.78
N TRP A 94 -19.50 -11.94 -10.79
CA TRP A 94 -20.90 -12.34 -10.72
C TRP A 94 -21.30 -13.22 -11.91
N ASN A 95 -21.12 -12.71 -13.13
CA ASN A 95 -21.55 -13.39 -14.35
C ASN A 95 -20.75 -14.67 -14.65
N GLN A 96 -19.46 -14.69 -14.38
CA GLN A 96 -18.59 -15.82 -14.74
C GLN A 96 -18.51 -16.91 -13.66
N VAL A 97 -18.89 -16.60 -12.41
CA VAL A 97 -18.71 -17.52 -11.28
C VAL A 97 -20.02 -17.70 -10.52
N MET A 98 -20.62 -16.62 -10.03
CA MET A 98 -21.78 -16.72 -9.14
C MET A 98 -23.06 -17.14 -9.87
N VAL A 99 -23.31 -16.60 -11.06
CA VAL A 99 -24.46 -17.00 -11.90
C VAL A 99 -24.36 -18.49 -12.29
N PRO A 100 -23.23 -19.01 -12.82
CA PRO A 100 -23.09 -20.45 -13.09
C PRO A 100 -23.29 -21.35 -11.87
N VAL A 101 -22.89 -20.90 -10.67
CA VAL A 101 -23.13 -21.64 -9.42
C VAL A 101 -24.63 -21.71 -9.12
N LEU A 102 -25.35 -20.60 -9.28
CA LEU A 102 -26.81 -20.54 -9.10
C LEU A 102 -27.53 -21.39 -10.14
N GLU A 103 -27.19 -21.29 -11.43
CA GLU A 103 -27.82 -22.07 -12.50
C GLU A 103 -27.65 -23.57 -12.29
N LYS A 104 -26.46 -24.03 -11.92
CA LYS A 104 -26.24 -25.44 -11.57
C LYS A 104 -27.15 -25.92 -10.44
N ALA A 105 -27.33 -25.10 -9.39
CA ALA A 105 -28.22 -25.43 -8.29
C ALA A 105 -29.70 -25.42 -8.71
N ARG A 106 -30.11 -24.47 -9.55
CA ARG A 106 -31.46 -24.37 -10.12
C ARG A 106 -31.81 -25.58 -10.98
N GLU A 107 -30.94 -25.92 -11.93
CA GLU A 107 -31.12 -27.04 -12.86
C GLU A 107 -31.16 -28.38 -12.14
N ALA A 108 -30.27 -28.58 -11.16
CA ALA A 108 -30.20 -29.83 -10.40
C ALA A 108 -31.22 -29.90 -9.25
N ARG A 109 -31.93 -28.80 -8.94
CA ARG A 109 -32.76 -28.64 -7.74
C ARG A 109 -32.03 -29.07 -6.46
N ALA A 110 -30.74 -28.72 -6.38
CA ALA A 110 -29.79 -29.24 -5.41
C ALA A 110 -29.13 -28.13 -4.59
N PRO A 111 -28.56 -28.44 -3.39
CA PRO A 111 -27.86 -27.46 -2.57
C PRO A 111 -26.69 -26.82 -3.31
N LEU A 112 -26.40 -25.56 -3.00
CA LEU A 112 -25.24 -24.85 -3.52
C LEU A 112 -23.96 -25.56 -3.05
N ASP A 113 -23.15 -25.99 -4.01
CA ASP A 113 -21.85 -26.59 -3.76
C ASP A 113 -20.78 -25.48 -3.68
N PRO A 114 -20.11 -25.29 -2.53
CA PRO A 114 -19.09 -24.26 -2.38
C PRO A 114 -17.84 -24.50 -3.25
N THR A 115 -17.58 -25.73 -3.70
CA THR A 115 -16.42 -26.04 -4.56
C THR A 115 -16.55 -25.41 -5.94
N HIS A 116 -17.77 -25.14 -6.41
CA HIS A 116 -18.02 -24.47 -7.68
C HIS A 116 -17.51 -23.01 -7.71
N LEU A 117 -17.27 -22.39 -6.53
CA LEU A 117 -16.68 -21.05 -6.44
C LEU A 117 -15.16 -21.05 -6.71
N HIS A 118 -14.51 -22.22 -6.66
CA HIS A 118 -13.05 -22.35 -6.72
C HIS A 118 -12.43 -21.69 -7.95
N GLY A 119 -13.02 -21.83 -9.14
CA GLY A 119 -12.48 -21.23 -10.36
C GLY A 119 -12.37 -19.70 -10.30
N GLY A 120 -13.31 -19.04 -9.60
CA GLY A 120 -13.30 -17.60 -9.39
C GLY A 120 -12.28 -17.14 -8.36
N PHE A 121 -12.28 -17.79 -7.19
CA PHE A 121 -11.45 -17.35 -6.06
C PHE A 121 -10.01 -17.87 -6.12
N SER A 122 -9.72 -18.94 -6.85
CA SER A 122 -8.32 -19.32 -7.16
C SER A 122 -7.63 -18.31 -8.08
N THR A 123 -8.39 -17.55 -8.87
CA THR A 123 -7.91 -16.48 -9.74
C THR A 123 -8.11 -15.10 -9.13
N PHE A 124 -8.35 -15.01 -7.82
CA PHE A 124 -8.65 -13.74 -7.14
C PHE A 124 -7.52 -12.71 -7.33
N GLY A 125 -6.26 -13.14 -7.18
CA GLY A 125 -5.11 -12.25 -7.32
C GLY A 125 -5.01 -11.54 -8.66
N SER A 126 -5.32 -12.21 -9.77
CA SER A 126 -5.30 -11.60 -11.11
C SER A 126 -6.58 -10.82 -11.42
N ARG A 127 -7.74 -11.32 -11.00
CA ARG A 127 -9.03 -10.64 -11.20
C ARG A 127 -9.14 -9.35 -10.41
N PHE A 128 -8.61 -9.31 -9.19
CA PHE A 128 -8.77 -8.19 -8.26
C PHE A 128 -7.71 -7.09 -8.37
N GLN A 129 -6.78 -7.17 -9.34
CA GLN A 129 -5.75 -6.15 -9.57
C GLN A 129 -6.24 -4.68 -9.57
N PRO A 130 -7.42 -4.33 -10.12
CA PRO A 130 -7.96 -2.96 -10.03
C PRO A 130 -8.04 -2.38 -8.61
N TYR A 131 -8.18 -3.22 -7.59
CA TYR A 131 -8.21 -2.80 -6.20
C TYR A 131 -6.89 -2.21 -5.70
N ILE A 132 -5.75 -2.60 -6.28
CA ILE A 132 -4.46 -2.01 -5.92
C ILE A 132 -4.52 -0.50 -6.16
N ARG A 133 -4.92 -0.08 -7.36
CA ARG A 133 -5.05 1.35 -7.67
C ARG A 133 -6.11 2.03 -6.81
N TYR A 134 -7.28 1.42 -6.67
CA TYR A 134 -8.38 2.02 -5.91
C TYR A 134 -7.99 2.30 -4.46
N CYS A 135 -7.43 1.31 -3.76
CA CYS A 135 -7.01 1.45 -2.37
C CYS A 135 -5.88 2.48 -2.21
N MET A 136 -5.01 2.63 -3.21
CA MET A 136 -3.92 3.63 -3.20
C MET A 136 -4.40 5.07 -3.36
N GLU A 137 -5.49 5.26 -4.12
CA GLU A 137 -6.03 6.58 -4.45
C GLU A 137 -7.20 6.98 -3.54
N GLU A 138 -7.78 6.05 -2.76
CA GLU A 138 -8.97 6.29 -1.94
C GLU A 138 -8.83 7.50 -1.02
N GLU A 139 -7.73 7.59 -0.25
CA GLU A 139 -7.52 8.68 0.71
C GLU A 139 -7.44 10.04 0.01
N SER A 140 -6.74 10.13 -1.12
CA SER A 140 -6.60 11.38 -1.87
C SER A 140 -7.91 11.77 -2.56
N CYS A 141 -8.69 10.80 -3.06
CA CYS A 141 -10.02 11.04 -3.61
C CYS A 141 -10.98 11.57 -2.54
N MET A 142 -10.94 10.98 -1.35
CA MET A 142 -11.77 11.41 -0.21
C MET A 142 -11.40 12.82 0.25
N GLU A 143 -10.12 13.16 0.30
CA GLU A 143 -9.68 14.51 0.66
C GLU A 143 -10.06 15.55 -0.41
N HIS A 144 -9.87 15.21 -1.68
CA HIS A 144 -10.30 16.06 -2.80
C HIS A 144 -11.81 16.33 -2.75
N MET A 145 -12.62 15.30 -2.52
CA MET A 145 -14.07 15.44 -2.35
C MET A 145 -14.43 16.36 -1.19
N ARG A 146 -13.78 16.23 -0.03
CA ARG A 146 -14.02 17.11 1.12
C ARG A 146 -13.70 18.57 0.78
N THR A 147 -12.60 18.81 0.07
CA THR A 147 -12.23 20.14 -0.41
C THR A 147 -13.29 20.69 -1.36
N LEU A 148 -13.74 19.90 -2.34
CA LEU A 148 -14.81 20.32 -3.26
C LEU A 148 -16.13 20.61 -2.53
N LEU A 149 -16.55 19.76 -1.58
CA LEU A 149 -17.75 19.98 -0.79
C LEU A 149 -17.66 21.24 0.07
N LYS A 150 -16.46 21.64 0.48
CA LYS A 150 -16.22 22.86 1.28
C LYS A 150 -16.12 24.11 0.42
N ASP A 151 -15.46 24.04 -0.71
CA ASP A 151 -15.05 25.23 -1.47
C ASP A 151 -15.87 25.44 -2.75
N ASN A 152 -16.57 24.42 -3.26
CA ASN A 152 -17.37 24.50 -4.48
C ASN A 152 -18.88 24.34 -4.19
N GLU A 153 -19.62 25.45 -4.27
CA GLU A 153 -21.06 25.51 -3.96
C GLU A 153 -21.93 24.72 -4.96
N LEU A 154 -21.60 24.79 -6.26
CA LEU A 154 -22.31 24.04 -7.29
C LEU A 154 -22.14 22.54 -7.09
N PHE A 155 -20.92 22.09 -6.78
CA PHE A 155 -20.63 20.69 -6.50
C PHE A 155 -21.36 20.21 -5.24
N ARG A 156 -21.33 21.01 -4.16
CA ARG A 156 -22.09 20.71 -2.94
C ARG A 156 -23.59 20.56 -3.22
N THR A 157 -24.15 21.46 -4.03
CA THR A 157 -25.57 21.42 -4.42
C THR A 157 -25.87 20.14 -5.19
N TYR A 158 -25.03 19.79 -6.17
CA TYR A 158 -25.15 18.58 -6.95
C TYR A 158 -25.11 17.32 -6.07
N VAL A 159 -24.09 17.15 -5.22
CA VAL A 159 -23.96 15.99 -4.35
C VAL A 159 -25.14 15.89 -3.39
N THR A 160 -25.55 17.01 -2.78
CA THR A 160 -26.71 17.03 -1.87
C THR A 160 -27.99 16.59 -2.58
N TRP A 161 -28.22 17.06 -3.81
CA TRP A 161 -29.35 16.64 -4.64
C TRP A 161 -29.29 15.15 -4.99
N ALA A 162 -28.13 14.66 -5.40
CA ALA A 162 -27.93 13.25 -5.76
C ALA A 162 -28.16 12.32 -4.55
N GLU A 163 -27.71 12.70 -3.36
CA GLU A 163 -27.93 11.94 -2.13
C GLU A 163 -29.41 11.83 -1.72
N THR A 164 -30.29 12.70 -2.24
CA THR A 164 -31.75 12.59 -2.00
C THR A 164 -32.43 11.47 -2.79
N LYS A 165 -31.76 10.91 -3.81
CA LYS A 165 -32.35 9.88 -4.66
C LYS A 165 -32.56 8.58 -3.88
N LYS A 166 -33.68 7.89 -4.15
CA LYS A 166 -34.03 6.63 -3.47
C LYS A 166 -32.94 5.57 -3.61
N GLN A 167 -32.27 5.54 -4.76
CA GLN A 167 -31.15 4.63 -5.06
C GLN A 167 -30.00 4.73 -4.03
N CYS A 168 -29.78 5.91 -3.44
CA CYS A 168 -28.74 6.12 -2.43
C CYS A 168 -29.05 5.42 -1.09
N ASN A 169 -30.31 5.06 -0.83
CA ASN A 169 -30.75 4.45 0.43
C ASN A 169 -30.20 5.17 1.68
N ARG A 170 -30.25 6.52 1.66
CA ARG A 170 -29.74 7.43 2.71
C ARG A 170 -28.22 7.37 2.97
N LEU A 171 -27.44 6.71 2.12
CA LEU A 171 -25.99 6.73 2.19
C LEU A 171 -25.43 8.02 1.57
N LYS A 172 -24.38 8.55 2.19
CA LYS A 172 -23.60 9.66 1.65
C LYS A 172 -22.61 9.16 0.60
N LEU A 173 -22.24 10.01 -0.35
CA LEU A 173 -21.28 9.63 -1.39
C LEU A 173 -19.94 9.16 -0.78
N ALA A 174 -19.47 9.85 0.26
CA ALA A 174 -18.29 9.47 1.02
C ALA A 174 -18.39 8.03 1.60
N ASP A 175 -19.55 7.65 2.15
CA ASP A 175 -19.78 6.31 2.70
C ASP A 175 -19.92 5.23 1.62
N MET A 176 -20.24 5.62 0.39
CA MET A 176 -20.29 4.73 -0.77
C MET A 176 -18.88 4.46 -1.30
N LEU A 177 -18.03 5.48 -1.39
CA LEU A 177 -16.66 5.37 -1.88
C LEU A 177 -15.71 4.62 -0.93
N ALA A 178 -16.06 4.51 0.36
CA ALA A 178 -15.35 3.62 1.29
C ALA A 178 -15.76 2.13 1.18
N LYS A 179 -16.85 1.81 0.48
CA LYS A 179 -17.36 0.42 0.41
C LYS A 179 -16.44 -0.56 -0.31
N PRO A 180 -15.72 -0.19 -1.39
CA PRO A 180 -14.82 -1.13 -2.04
C PRO A 180 -13.77 -1.71 -1.12
N HIS A 181 -13.04 -0.88 -0.38
CA HIS A 181 -12.06 -1.35 0.59
C HIS A 181 -12.71 -2.26 1.65
N GLN A 182 -13.89 -1.88 2.15
CA GLN A 182 -14.66 -2.72 3.09
C GLN A 182 -15.06 -4.06 2.47
N ARG A 183 -15.53 -4.10 1.21
CA ARG A 183 -15.93 -5.36 0.56
C ARG A 183 -14.76 -6.30 0.40
N LEU A 184 -13.60 -5.77 0.00
CA LEU A 184 -12.38 -6.55 -0.18
C LEU A 184 -12.04 -7.34 1.10
N THR A 185 -12.10 -6.69 2.27
CA THR A 185 -11.83 -7.33 3.57
C THR A 185 -12.94 -8.28 4.08
N LYS A 186 -14.13 -8.30 3.45
CA LYS A 186 -15.21 -9.23 3.81
C LYS A 186 -15.06 -10.62 3.21
N TYR A 187 -14.41 -10.77 2.05
CA TYR A 187 -14.29 -12.07 1.40
C TYR A 187 -13.65 -13.16 2.27
N PRO A 188 -12.52 -12.91 2.98
CA PRO A 188 -11.96 -13.91 3.88
C PRO A 188 -12.95 -14.36 4.98
N LEU A 189 -13.74 -13.42 5.53
CA LEU A 189 -14.70 -13.71 6.58
C LEU A 189 -15.86 -14.59 6.07
N LEU A 190 -16.38 -14.26 4.89
CA LEU A 190 -17.46 -15.01 4.24
C LEU A 190 -16.99 -16.43 3.87
N LEU A 191 -15.81 -16.56 3.26
CA LEU A 191 -15.24 -17.85 2.90
C LEU A 191 -14.90 -18.71 4.13
N LYS A 192 -14.34 -18.12 5.20
CA LYS A 192 -14.11 -18.82 6.48
C LYS A 192 -15.41 -19.31 7.11
N SER A 193 -16.50 -18.53 7.01
CA SER A 193 -17.84 -18.95 7.47
C SER A 193 -18.31 -20.18 6.70
N ILE A 194 -18.15 -20.21 5.37
CA ILE A 194 -18.48 -21.35 4.51
C ILE A 194 -17.60 -22.56 4.87
N ALA A 195 -16.29 -22.40 4.98
CA ALA A 195 -15.35 -23.48 5.31
C ALA A 195 -15.69 -24.15 6.65
N LYS A 196 -15.96 -23.34 7.69
CA LYS A 196 -16.33 -23.84 9.03
C LYS A 196 -17.60 -24.69 9.01
N LYS A 197 -18.53 -24.39 8.10
CA LYS A 197 -19.82 -25.07 7.97
C LYS A 197 -19.80 -26.20 6.94
N THR A 198 -18.66 -26.47 6.30
CA THR A 198 -18.49 -27.55 5.31
C THR A 198 -17.98 -28.83 5.98
N ASP A 199 -18.77 -29.91 5.91
CA ASP A 199 -18.45 -31.20 6.53
C ASP A 199 -17.43 -32.01 5.75
N GLU A 200 -17.63 -32.13 4.43
CA GLU A 200 -16.77 -32.92 3.55
C GLU A 200 -15.33 -32.36 3.56
N PRO A 201 -14.31 -33.17 3.94
CA PRO A 201 -12.94 -32.69 4.08
C PRO A 201 -12.35 -32.10 2.80
N SER A 202 -12.50 -32.79 1.67
CA SER A 202 -12.06 -32.33 0.34
C SER A 202 -12.64 -30.97 -0.03
N ALA A 203 -13.96 -30.80 0.12
CA ALA A 203 -14.63 -29.53 -0.15
C ALA A 203 -14.16 -28.42 0.80
N ARG A 204 -13.96 -28.73 2.09
CA ARG A 204 -13.45 -27.77 3.08
C ARG A 204 -12.02 -27.34 2.76
N ASP A 205 -11.17 -28.24 2.28
CA ASP A 205 -9.79 -27.92 1.88
C ASP A 205 -9.78 -27.00 0.65
N ILE A 206 -10.66 -27.24 -0.32
CA ILE A 206 -10.88 -26.34 -1.47
C ILE A 206 -11.33 -24.95 -1.01
N VAL A 207 -12.26 -24.85 -0.06
CA VAL A 207 -12.69 -23.53 0.45
C VAL A 207 -11.58 -22.85 1.24
N SER A 208 -10.79 -23.62 1.98
CA SER A 208 -9.66 -23.09 2.73
C SER A 208 -8.55 -22.55 1.82
N SER A 209 -8.29 -23.18 0.66
CA SER A 209 -7.34 -22.67 -0.32
C SER A 209 -7.82 -21.35 -0.96
N MET A 210 -9.15 -21.20 -1.19
CA MET A 210 -9.72 -19.92 -1.61
C MET A 210 -9.49 -18.82 -0.57
N VAL A 211 -9.63 -19.12 0.73
CA VAL A 211 -9.36 -18.16 1.81
C VAL A 211 -7.91 -17.67 1.73
N VAL A 212 -6.94 -18.58 1.65
CA VAL A 212 -5.51 -18.26 1.57
C VAL A 212 -5.24 -17.35 0.36
N THR A 213 -5.76 -17.71 -0.81
CA THR A 213 -5.58 -16.92 -2.04
C THR A 213 -6.09 -15.48 -1.90
N VAL A 214 -7.24 -15.29 -1.26
CA VAL A 214 -7.82 -13.96 -1.02
C VAL A 214 -7.00 -13.18 0.01
N GLU A 215 -6.59 -13.82 1.10
CA GLU A 215 -5.78 -13.18 2.14
C GLU A 215 -4.40 -12.76 1.63
N ASP A 216 -3.76 -13.59 0.80
CA ASP A 216 -2.49 -13.27 0.15
C ASP A 216 -2.59 -12.03 -0.73
N PHE A 217 -3.68 -11.91 -1.50
CA PHE A 217 -3.93 -10.70 -2.30
C PHE A 217 -4.13 -9.45 -1.42
N ILE A 218 -4.93 -9.54 -0.36
CA ILE A 218 -5.14 -8.41 0.57
C ILE A 218 -3.83 -7.99 1.22
N ASN A 219 -3.03 -8.94 1.70
CA ASN A 219 -1.72 -8.69 2.27
C ASN A 219 -0.77 -8.03 1.26
N SER A 220 -0.85 -8.43 -0.02
CA SER A 220 -0.08 -7.81 -1.11
C SER A 220 -0.50 -6.36 -1.34
N VAL A 221 -1.81 -6.07 -1.38
CA VAL A 221 -2.32 -4.68 -1.49
C VAL A 221 -1.81 -3.84 -0.34
N ASP A 222 -1.96 -4.32 0.90
CA ASP A 222 -1.49 -3.61 2.11
C ASP A 222 0.03 -3.37 2.08
N SER A 223 0.80 -4.34 1.61
CA SER A 223 2.26 -4.22 1.48
C SER A 223 2.65 -3.15 0.47
N GLN A 224 2.04 -3.18 -0.72
CA GLN A 224 2.28 -2.17 -1.75
C GLN A 224 1.86 -0.77 -1.26
N MET A 225 0.75 -0.65 -0.53
CA MET A 225 0.30 0.62 0.04
C MET A 225 1.33 1.20 1.00
N ARG A 226 1.84 0.37 1.92
CA ARG A 226 2.93 0.78 2.82
C ARG A 226 4.17 1.19 2.04
N GLN A 227 4.59 0.40 1.06
CA GLN A 227 5.79 0.70 0.26
C GLN A 227 5.66 2.05 -0.46
N ARG A 228 4.51 2.33 -1.09
CA ARG A 228 4.25 3.61 -1.75
C ARG A 228 4.28 4.79 -0.77
N GLN A 229 3.67 4.63 0.41
CA GLN A 229 3.69 5.66 1.45
C GLN A 229 5.13 5.96 1.90
N GLU A 230 5.95 4.93 2.11
CA GLU A 230 7.36 5.11 2.48
C GLU A 230 8.17 5.76 1.36
N GLN A 231 7.95 5.37 0.09
CA GLN A 231 8.59 6.03 -1.06
C GLN A 231 8.20 7.50 -1.17
N GLN A 232 6.94 7.85 -0.93
CA GLN A 232 6.47 9.23 -0.97
C GLN A 232 7.07 10.08 0.17
N LYS A 233 7.19 9.51 1.37
CA LYS A 233 7.90 10.16 2.49
C LYS A 233 9.38 10.40 2.13
N LEU A 234 10.05 9.39 1.58
CA LEU A 234 11.45 9.51 1.16
C LEU A 234 11.62 10.57 0.05
N ALA A 235 10.74 10.59 -0.94
CA ALA A 235 10.75 11.59 -2.01
C ALA A 235 10.54 13.01 -1.48
N THR A 236 9.66 13.19 -0.48
CA THR A 236 9.45 14.48 0.19
C THR A 236 10.72 14.96 0.89
N ILE A 237 11.46 14.05 1.53
CA ILE A 237 12.75 14.37 2.16
C ILE A 237 13.82 14.65 1.11
N SER A 238 13.86 13.86 0.04
CA SER A 238 14.80 14.06 -1.06
C SER A 238 14.62 15.43 -1.72
N ALA A 239 13.38 15.92 -1.84
CA ALA A 239 13.10 17.25 -2.37
C ALA A 239 13.63 18.41 -1.49
N ARG A 240 13.84 18.15 -0.18
CA ARG A 240 14.46 19.11 0.76
C ARG A 240 15.99 19.17 0.62
N ILE A 241 16.62 18.19 -0.03
CA ILE A 241 18.07 18.11 -0.21
C ILE A 241 18.44 18.68 -1.59
N ASP A 242 19.21 19.76 -1.60
CA ASP A 242 19.50 20.54 -2.82
C ASP A 242 20.76 20.07 -3.56
N SER A 243 21.88 19.99 -2.84
CA SER A 243 23.20 19.70 -3.42
C SER A 243 24.04 18.79 -2.52
N TYR A 244 25.00 18.12 -3.15
CA TYR A 244 26.04 17.34 -2.48
C TYR A 244 27.38 18.08 -2.55
N GLU A 245 27.85 18.58 -1.41
CA GLU A 245 29.06 19.41 -1.26
C GLU A 245 29.96 18.85 -0.15
N ALA A 246 30.22 17.54 -0.19
CA ALA A 246 31.07 16.88 0.80
C ALA A 246 32.57 17.13 0.58
N VAL A 247 32.97 17.40 -0.67
CA VAL A 247 34.36 17.63 -1.08
C VAL A 247 34.45 18.95 -1.83
N GLU A 248 35.33 19.84 -1.36
CA GLU A 248 35.60 21.14 -1.95
C GLU A 248 36.87 21.08 -2.82
N GLY A 249 36.82 21.68 -4.02
CA GLY A 249 37.96 21.78 -4.91
C GLY A 249 38.92 22.89 -4.47
N SER A 250 40.23 22.68 -4.61
CA SER A 250 41.24 23.70 -4.32
C SER A 250 41.38 24.77 -5.41
N SER A 251 40.80 24.54 -6.59
CA SER A 251 40.80 25.44 -7.74
C SER A 251 39.55 25.23 -8.59
N GLU A 252 39.22 26.19 -9.46
CA GLU A 252 38.08 26.13 -10.37
C GLU A 252 38.15 24.93 -11.34
N GLU A 253 39.35 24.56 -11.79
CA GLU A 253 39.57 23.38 -12.62
C GLU A 253 39.21 22.09 -11.87
N VAL A 254 39.68 21.96 -10.62
CA VAL A 254 39.37 20.82 -9.75
C VAL A 254 37.87 20.78 -9.43
N GLU A 255 37.25 21.92 -9.15
CA GLU A 255 35.81 22.00 -8.87
C GLU A 255 34.96 21.58 -10.08
N LYS A 256 35.38 21.95 -11.30
CA LYS A 256 34.74 21.51 -12.54
C LYS A 256 34.80 19.99 -12.70
N ILE A 257 35.93 19.36 -12.38
CA ILE A 257 36.10 17.90 -12.41
C ILE A 257 35.26 17.24 -11.30
N LEU A 258 35.31 17.77 -10.07
CA LEU A 258 34.56 17.23 -8.92
C LEU A 258 33.05 17.25 -9.13
N LYS A 259 32.53 18.20 -9.91
CA LYS A 259 31.10 18.33 -10.19
C LYS A 259 30.50 17.06 -10.81
N GLU A 260 31.26 16.29 -11.58
CA GLU A 260 30.80 15.02 -12.18
C GLU A 260 30.64 13.90 -11.13
N TYR A 261 31.36 13.99 -10.01
CA TYR A 261 31.37 13.00 -8.93
C TYR A 261 30.60 13.45 -7.68
N ASN A 262 30.26 14.74 -7.57
CA ASN A 262 29.49 15.32 -6.48
C ASN A 262 27.98 15.13 -6.68
N HIS A 263 27.55 13.88 -6.80
CA HIS A 263 26.14 13.50 -6.90
C HIS A 263 25.78 12.45 -5.86
N PHE A 264 24.61 12.60 -5.23
CA PHE A 264 24.05 11.63 -4.31
C PHE A 264 22.55 11.49 -4.57
N ASP A 265 22.13 10.25 -4.81
CA ASP A 265 20.72 9.90 -4.98
C ASP A 265 20.19 9.23 -3.71
N LEU A 266 19.35 9.96 -2.97
CA LEU A 266 18.69 9.45 -1.76
C LEU A 266 17.62 8.38 -2.08
N MET A 267 17.13 8.31 -3.32
CA MET A 267 16.12 7.34 -3.75
C MET A 267 16.75 6.03 -4.24
N ALA A 268 18.07 5.97 -4.41
CA ALA A 268 18.77 4.77 -4.84
C ALA A 268 18.55 3.60 -3.84
N PRO A 269 18.44 2.35 -4.32
CA PRO A 269 18.23 1.18 -3.45
C PRO A 269 19.27 1.07 -2.33
N MET A 270 18.86 0.53 -1.18
CA MET A 270 19.79 0.26 -0.07
C MET A 270 20.72 -0.90 -0.43
N ARG A 271 22.00 -0.77 -0.09
CA ARG A 271 23.00 -1.79 -0.44
C ARG A 271 22.84 -3.04 0.43
N GLY A 272 22.83 -4.21 -0.20
CA GLY A 272 22.78 -5.50 0.49
C GLY A 272 21.40 -5.87 1.06
N THR A 273 20.33 -5.16 0.69
CA THR A 273 18.95 -5.49 1.04
C THR A 273 18.15 -5.88 -0.20
N SER A 274 16.95 -6.44 -0.01
CA SER A 274 16.01 -6.68 -1.11
C SER A 274 15.69 -5.37 -1.86
N PRO A 275 15.50 -5.39 -3.20
CA PRO A 275 15.05 -4.23 -3.98
C PRO A 275 13.67 -3.71 -3.55
N GLU A 276 12.87 -4.52 -2.87
CA GLU A 276 11.54 -4.13 -2.37
C GLU A 276 11.64 -3.25 -1.11
N GLU A 277 12.76 -3.31 -0.39
CA GLU A 277 12.98 -2.54 0.83
C GLU A 277 13.25 -1.07 0.50
N THR A 278 12.44 -0.19 1.08
CA THR A 278 12.56 1.26 0.90
C THR A 278 13.29 1.88 2.08
N ARG A 279 14.23 2.78 1.81
CA ARG A 279 14.95 3.55 2.83
C ARG A 279 13.96 4.39 3.66
N GLN A 280 13.92 4.20 4.98
CA GLN A 280 13.03 4.92 5.88
C GLN A 280 13.80 5.94 6.71
N LEU A 281 13.18 7.10 7.00
CA LEU A 281 13.72 8.08 7.94
C LEU A 281 13.37 7.66 9.37
N HIS A 282 14.38 7.46 10.22
CA HIS A 282 14.19 7.12 11.64
C HIS A 282 14.20 8.36 12.54
N LEU A 283 15.08 9.32 12.25
CA LEU A 283 15.21 10.53 13.06
C LEU A 283 15.81 11.66 12.23
N GLU A 284 15.30 12.87 12.41
CA GLU A 284 15.92 14.08 11.87
C GLU A 284 15.98 15.18 12.93
N GLY A 285 16.94 16.10 12.80
CA GLY A 285 17.01 17.22 13.73
C GLY A 285 18.30 18.02 13.70
N ALA A 286 18.22 19.22 14.29
CA ALA A 286 19.34 20.12 14.45
C ALA A 286 20.28 19.63 15.56
N LEU A 287 21.58 19.64 15.28
CA LEU A 287 22.66 19.30 16.20
C LEU A 287 23.81 20.28 16.06
N ARG A 288 24.62 20.43 17.11
CA ARG A 288 25.91 21.12 17.02
C ARG A 288 27.01 20.10 16.80
N MET A 289 27.67 20.14 15.66
CA MET A 289 28.76 19.23 15.30
C MET A 289 30.11 19.88 15.55
N LYS A 290 31.07 19.09 16.04
CA LYS A 290 32.49 19.42 16.13
C LYS A 290 33.32 18.40 15.36
N GLU A 291 34.19 18.88 14.49
CA GLU A 291 35.18 18.09 13.75
C GLU A 291 36.57 18.69 13.98
N GLY A 292 37.51 17.87 14.46
CA GLY A 292 38.85 18.34 14.85
C GLY A 292 38.87 19.27 16.07
N LYS A 293 39.90 20.11 16.19
CA LYS A 293 40.11 20.95 17.38
C LYS A 293 39.27 22.25 17.39
N ASP A 294 39.03 22.88 16.23
CA ASP A 294 38.51 24.27 16.17
C ASP A 294 37.24 24.52 15.33
N SER A 295 36.66 23.51 14.66
CA SER A 295 35.43 23.73 13.88
C SER A 295 34.18 23.28 14.65
N ARG A 296 33.43 24.22 15.21
CA ARG A 296 32.05 23.98 15.69
C ARG A 296 31.09 24.54 14.65
N MET A 297 30.08 23.78 14.26
CA MET A 297 29.06 24.22 13.32
C MET A 297 27.69 23.65 13.65
N GLU A 298 26.64 24.41 13.32
CA GLU A 298 25.28 23.91 13.36
C GLU A 298 25.00 23.10 12.10
N VAL A 299 24.45 21.91 12.31
CA VAL A 299 24.09 20.96 11.25
C VAL A 299 22.67 20.48 11.46
N TYR A 300 22.09 19.97 10.40
CA TYR A 300 20.83 19.24 10.44
C TYR A 300 21.08 17.83 9.94
N CYS A 301 20.79 16.83 10.76
CA CYS A 301 21.07 15.44 10.46
C CYS A 301 19.80 14.69 10.06
N PHE A 302 19.94 13.74 9.15
CA PHE A 302 18.91 12.77 8.80
C PHE A 302 19.48 11.36 9.00
N LEU A 303 18.87 10.59 9.89
CA LEU A 303 19.18 9.19 10.08
C LEU A 303 18.16 8.34 9.33
N PHE A 304 18.63 7.61 8.33
CA PHE A 304 17.86 6.63 7.60
C PHE A 304 18.24 5.21 8.01
N THR A 305 17.52 4.23 7.47
CA THR A 305 17.73 2.80 7.74
C THR A 305 19.16 2.34 7.49
N ASP A 306 19.80 2.81 6.42
CA ASP A 306 21.14 2.37 5.99
C ASP A 306 22.23 3.45 6.07
N LEU A 307 21.87 4.72 6.23
CA LEU A 307 22.83 5.84 6.20
C LEU A 307 22.42 7.02 7.08
N LEU A 308 23.40 7.81 7.50
CA LEU A 308 23.23 9.10 8.17
C LEU A 308 23.77 10.22 7.26
N LEU A 309 22.93 11.22 7.01
CA LEU A 309 23.32 12.45 6.30
C LEU A 309 23.58 13.58 7.28
N ILE A 310 24.70 14.27 7.09
CA ILE A 310 25.04 15.51 7.79
C ILE A 310 24.88 16.66 6.81
N THR A 311 23.94 17.56 7.09
CA THR A 311 23.56 18.64 6.17
C THR A 311 23.67 20.01 6.82
N LYS A 312 23.65 21.05 5.99
CA LYS A 312 23.59 22.44 6.42
C LYS A 312 22.47 23.16 5.68
N PRO A 313 21.71 24.06 6.34
CA PRO A 313 20.70 24.88 5.67
C PRO A 313 21.30 25.72 4.53
N VAL A 314 20.60 25.78 3.40
CA VAL A 314 20.91 26.69 2.30
C VAL A 314 20.25 28.03 2.59
N LYS A 315 21.00 29.14 2.53
CA LYS A 315 20.44 30.47 2.82
C LYS A 315 19.35 30.79 1.78
N ARG A 316 18.20 31.27 2.26
CA ARG A 316 17.05 31.77 1.46
C ARG A 316 16.14 30.71 0.82
N VAL A 317 16.39 29.42 1.05
CA VAL A 317 15.51 28.33 0.58
C VAL A 317 15.30 27.37 1.75
N GLU A 318 14.10 26.81 1.93
CA GLU A 318 13.83 25.74 2.93
C GLU A 318 14.43 24.40 2.48
N LYS A 319 15.71 24.42 2.09
CA LYS A 319 16.48 23.26 1.65
C LYS A 319 17.78 23.15 2.43
N VAL A 320 18.35 21.96 2.38
CA VAL A 320 19.63 21.62 2.98
C VAL A 320 20.60 21.10 1.93
N LYS A 321 21.88 21.28 2.17
CA LYS A 321 22.95 20.69 1.36
C LYS A 321 23.74 19.69 2.18
N ILE A 322 24.13 18.57 1.57
CA ILE A 322 24.95 17.55 2.21
C ILE A 322 26.38 18.07 2.28
N ILE A 323 26.95 18.16 3.48
CA ILE A 323 28.28 18.75 3.70
C ILE A 323 29.35 17.71 4.06
N ARG A 324 28.96 16.46 4.30
CA ARG A 324 29.87 15.34 4.57
C ARG A 324 29.39 14.13 3.78
N GLN A 325 30.31 13.20 3.51
CA GLN A 325 29.95 11.96 2.82
C GLN A 325 28.80 11.24 3.57
N PRO A 326 27.88 10.57 2.85
CA PRO A 326 26.84 9.78 3.50
C PRO A 326 27.50 8.71 4.35
N LEU A 327 27.16 8.66 5.64
CA LEU A 327 27.77 7.71 6.57
C LEU A 327 26.93 6.44 6.55
N LEU A 328 27.44 5.39 5.91
CA LEU A 328 26.80 4.06 5.95
C LEU A 328 26.74 3.58 7.41
N ILE A 329 25.55 3.30 7.90
CA ILE A 329 25.32 3.12 9.34
C ILE A 329 26.05 1.90 9.91
N HIS A 330 26.26 0.86 9.08
CA HIS A 330 27.03 -0.33 9.47
C HIS A 330 28.54 -0.06 9.68
N ASN A 331 29.04 1.08 9.19
CA ASN A 331 30.41 1.53 9.36
C ASN A 331 30.57 2.61 10.45
N VAL A 332 29.48 2.97 11.14
CA VAL A 332 29.48 3.98 12.21
C VAL A 332 29.62 3.30 13.57
N VAL A 333 30.56 3.77 14.40
CA VAL A 333 30.61 3.47 15.83
C VAL A 333 30.10 4.67 16.59
N CYS A 334 29.00 4.50 17.33
CA CYS A 334 28.38 5.55 18.13
C CYS A 334 28.69 5.33 19.62
N LYS A 335 29.14 6.37 20.32
CA LYS A 335 29.38 6.34 21.78
C LYS A 335 28.91 7.62 22.46
N GLU A 336 28.28 7.48 23.62
CA GLU A 336 27.96 8.60 24.50
C GLU A 336 29.23 9.22 25.09
N LEU A 337 29.23 10.53 25.28
CA LEU A 337 30.32 11.27 25.92
C LEU A 337 29.91 11.73 27.33
N LYS A 338 30.88 12.21 28.11
CA LYS A 338 30.66 12.65 29.50
C LYS A 338 29.73 13.87 29.62
N ASP A 339 29.71 14.73 28.61
CA ASP A 339 28.88 15.94 28.61
C ASP A 339 27.43 15.55 28.28
N PRO A 340 26.43 15.95 29.09
CA PRO A 340 25.04 15.54 28.86
C PRO A 340 24.53 15.93 27.45
N GLY A 341 24.03 14.93 26.72
CA GLY A 341 23.53 15.12 25.36
C GLY A 341 24.62 15.18 24.29
N SER A 342 25.88 14.94 24.64
CA SER A 342 26.97 14.76 23.69
C SER A 342 27.21 13.30 23.34
N PHE A 343 27.50 13.04 22.06
CA PHE A 343 27.90 11.74 21.56
C PHE A 343 28.92 11.87 20.43
N VAL A 344 29.66 10.80 20.14
CA VAL A 344 30.64 10.75 19.04
C VAL A 344 30.26 9.66 18.05
N LEU A 345 30.38 9.99 16.77
CA LEU A 345 30.33 9.04 15.66
C LEU A 345 31.73 8.88 15.09
N VAL A 346 32.26 7.66 15.12
CA VAL A 346 33.52 7.30 14.45
C VAL A 346 33.17 6.52 13.20
N TYR A 347 33.53 7.06 12.03
CA TYR A 347 33.29 6.39 10.75
C TYR A 347 34.50 5.53 10.38
N LEU A 348 34.24 4.27 10.08
CA LEU A 348 35.25 3.27 9.74
C LEU A 348 35.25 3.00 8.22
N ASN A 349 36.43 2.80 7.64
CA ASN A 349 36.57 2.31 6.26
C ASN A 349 36.47 0.76 6.19
N GLU A 350 36.65 0.18 4.99
CA GLU A 350 36.64 -1.28 4.81
C GLU A 350 37.67 -2.03 5.67
N PHE A 351 38.78 -1.37 6.05
CA PHE A 351 39.81 -1.92 6.94
C PHE A 351 39.51 -1.76 8.43
N LYS A 352 38.28 -1.37 8.79
CA LYS A 352 37.84 -1.10 10.17
C LYS A 352 38.70 -0.04 10.89
N SER A 353 39.33 0.84 10.12
CA SER A 353 40.14 1.95 10.62
C SER A 353 39.34 3.24 10.59
N ALA A 354 39.50 4.06 11.64
CA ALA A 354 38.81 5.35 11.73
C ALA A 354 39.31 6.32 10.66
N VAL A 355 38.39 6.84 9.84
CA VAL A 355 38.69 7.85 8.81
C VAL A 355 38.06 9.21 9.13
N ALA A 356 37.04 9.24 9.97
CA ALA A 356 36.45 10.47 10.48
C ALA A 356 35.88 10.28 11.89
N ALA A 357 35.85 11.37 12.66
CA ALA A 357 35.23 11.40 13.97
C ALA A 357 34.45 12.72 14.15
N TYR A 358 33.15 12.60 14.40
CA TYR A 358 32.23 13.72 14.56
C TYR A 358 31.66 13.71 15.98
N THR A 359 31.90 14.77 16.73
CA THR A 359 31.25 14.96 18.04
C THR A 359 29.99 15.80 17.85
N PHE A 360 28.85 15.29 18.30
CA PHE A 360 27.58 16.00 18.28
C PHE A 360 27.17 16.40 19.68
N GLN A 361 26.65 17.62 19.81
CA GLN A 361 25.98 18.13 20.99
C GLN A 361 24.51 18.38 20.65
N ALA A 362 23.63 17.65 21.32
CA ALA A 362 22.20 17.85 21.28
C ALA A 362 21.75 19.00 22.20
N ASN A 363 20.51 19.47 22.03
CA ASN A 363 19.93 20.53 22.85
C ASN A 363 19.55 20.05 24.26
N SER A 364 19.42 18.74 24.46
CA SER A 364 19.16 18.12 25.76
C SER A 364 19.79 16.74 25.87
N ALA A 365 19.98 16.26 27.10
CA ALA A 365 20.42 14.90 27.38
C ALA A 365 19.43 13.83 26.90
N THR A 366 18.13 14.16 26.83
CA THR A 366 17.11 13.27 26.28
C THR A 366 17.23 13.16 24.76
N GLN A 367 17.45 14.27 24.07
CA GLN A 367 17.66 14.28 22.62
C GLN A 367 18.96 13.56 22.24
N GLY A 368 20.05 13.75 23.00
CA GLY A 368 21.30 13.02 22.74
C GLY A 368 21.12 11.51 22.86
N ARG A 369 20.43 11.03 23.91
CA ARG A 369 20.09 9.61 24.07
C ARG A 369 19.19 9.09 22.94
N SER A 370 18.17 9.85 22.53
CA SER A 370 17.32 9.42 21.42
C SER A 370 18.09 9.25 20.10
N TRP A 371 19.12 10.07 19.83
CA TRP A 371 19.99 9.87 18.67
C TRP A 371 20.83 8.58 18.77
N ILE A 372 21.43 8.32 19.93
CA ILE A 372 22.21 7.10 20.17
C ILE A 372 21.33 5.85 20.00
N ASP A 373 20.15 5.86 20.62
CA ASP A 373 19.19 4.75 20.54
C ASP A 373 18.69 4.54 19.11
N ALA A 374 18.37 5.63 18.39
CA ALA A 374 17.92 5.55 17.00
C ALA A 374 19.01 4.99 16.08
N ILE A 375 20.28 5.38 16.25
CA ILE A 375 21.41 4.84 15.48
C ILE A 375 21.57 3.35 15.75
N CYS A 376 21.55 2.94 17.02
CA CYS A 376 21.64 1.52 17.39
C CYS A 376 20.48 0.71 16.78
N ASN A 377 19.26 1.24 16.82
CA ASN A 377 18.09 0.60 16.23
C ASN A 377 18.21 0.47 14.71
N ALA A 378 18.67 1.51 14.01
CA ALA A 378 18.91 1.48 12.57
C ALA A 378 19.97 0.42 12.20
N GLN A 379 21.06 0.30 12.97
CA GLN A 379 22.08 -0.74 12.77
C GLN A 379 21.50 -2.15 12.94
N ASN A 380 20.73 -2.38 14.00
CA ASN A 380 20.10 -3.67 14.26
C ASN A 380 19.06 -4.02 13.19
N GLN A 381 18.31 -3.04 12.70
CA GLN A 381 17.34 -3.23 11.62
C GLN A 381 18.05 -3.56 10.30
N LEU A 382 19.08 -2.81 9.92
CA LEU A 382 19.83 -3.08 8.68
C LEU A 382 20.47 -4.47 8.71
N GLN A 383 21.02 -4.90 9.84
CA GLN A 383 21.61 -6.23 9.98
C GLN A 383 20.57 -7.34 9.76
N LYS A 384 19.32 -7.16 10.24
CA LYS A 384 18.23 -8.10 9.99
C LYS A 384 17.89 -8.17 8.51
N LEU A 385 17.77 -7.02 7.84
CA LEU A 385 17.48 -6.94 6.40
C LEU A 385 18.58 -7.61 5.56
N HIS A 386 19.86 -7.39 5.89
CA HIS A 386 21.00 -8.05 5.24
C HIS A 386 20.93 -9.57 5.43
N THR A 387 20.63 -10.03 6.64
CA THR A 387 20.53 -11.48 6.93
C THR A 387 19.39 -12.11 6.13
N GLN A 388 18.23 -11.44 6.06
CA GLN A 388 17.08 -11.90 5.28
C GLN A 388 17.40 -11.97 3.79
N GLU A 389 18.09 -10.97 3.24
CA GLU A 389 18.48 -10.96 1.83
C GLU A 389 19.48 -12.08 1.49
N ILE A 390 20.46 -12.33 2.37
CA ILE A 390 21.39 -13.45 2.20
C ILE A 390 20.64 -14.79 2.15
N LEU A 391 19.70 -15.01 3.08
CA LEU A 391 18.88 -16.22 3.09
C LEU A 391 18.03 -16.35 1.82
N ARG A 392 17.41 -15.24 1.38
CA ARG A 392 16.62 -15.19 0.14
C ARG A 392 17.46 -15.57 -1.08
N GLN A 393 18.68 -15.05 -1.19
CA GLN A 393 19.60 -15.37 -2.30
C GLN A 393 20.04 -16.84 -2.27
N GLN A 394 20.32 -17.39 -1.08
CA GLN A 394 20.63 -18.81 -0.93
C GLN A 394 19.47 -19.72 -1.35
N ASP A 395 18.23 -19.36 -1.01
CA ASP A 395 17.05 -20.11 -1.40
C ASP A 395 16.77 -20.05 -2.91
N ILE A 396 17.07 -18.92 -3.57
CA ILE A 396 16.98 -18.79 -5.02
C ILE A 396 18.01 -19.69 -5.71
N LEU A 397 19.26 -19.68 -5.25
CA LEU A 397 20.33 -20.53 -5.77
C LEU A 397 20.01 -22.02 -5.63
N LYS A 398 19.40 -22.44 -4.51
CA LYS A 398 18.96 -23.83 -4.31
C LYS A 398 17.79 -24.26 -5.19
N ARG A 399 16.99 -23.32 -5.71
CA ARG A 399 15.80 -23.59 -6.53
C ARG A 399 16.08 -23.57 -8.04
N CYS A 400 17.24 -23.10 -8.47
CA CYS A 400 17.71 -23.29 -9.85
C CYS A 400 18.61 -24.53 -9.89
N PRO A 401 18.16 -25.68 -10.41
CA PRO A 401 19.10 -26.75 -10.76
C PRO A 401 20.01 -26.25 -11.89
N GLU A 402 21.29 -26.58 -11.79
CA GLU A 402 22.31 -26.40 -12.83
C GLU A 402 21.80 -27.00 -14.16
N GLU A 403 21.52 -26.17 -15.16
CA GLU A 403 21.33 -26.57 -16.57
C GLU A 403 22.66 -26.52 -17.35
N GLU A 404 23.80 -26.56 -16.67
CA GLU A 404 25.11 -26.54 -17.32
C GLU A 404 26.03 -27.57 -16.66
N GLU A 405 25.93 -28.83 -17.09
CA GLU A 405 27.04 -29.80 -17.15
C GLU A 405 26.49 -31.16 -17.64
N GLU A 406 26.35 -31.32 -18.96
CA GLU A 406 26.53 -32.59 -19.68
C GLU A 406 26.27 -32.34 -21.19
N GLU A 407 27.31 -31.98 -21.93
CA GLU A 407 27.53 -32.37 -23.34
C GLU A 407 28.94 -31.91 -23.78
N GLU A 408 29.96 -32.68 -23.38
CA GLU A 408 31.22 -32.85 -24.12
C GLU A 408 31.43 -34.33 -24.46
#